data_AF-A0A3M1T7D9-F1
#
_entry.id   AF-A0A3M1T7D9-F1
#
_cell.length_a   1.000
_cell.length_b   1.000
_cell.length_c   1.000
_cell.angle_alpha   90.00
_cell.angle_beta   90.00
_cell.angle_gamma   90.00
#
_symmetry.space_group_name_H-M   'P 1'
#
loop_
_entity.id
_entity.type
_entity.pdbx_description
1 polymer ?
#
loop_
_entity_poly.entity_id
_entity_poly.type
_entity_poly.pdbx_seq_one_letter_code
_entity_poly.pdbx_strand_id
1 'polypeptide(L)' 'MNPIPLPSHIHYELLLQLLERQTLSAVNQQPDRREQVNQIIITLRKALAQQKQLEASCLQTNVEIEYRWSLHGSSVESD' A
#
# COMPACT_ATOMS: atom_id res chain seq x y z
N MET A 1 -2.44 4.56 -24.64
CA MET A 1 -2.42 5.34 -23.39
C MET A 1 -1.32 4.76 -22.51
N ASN A 2 -0.60 5.58 -21.77
CA ASN A 2 0.41 5.07 -20.85
C ASN A 2 -0.29 4.33 -19.70
N PRO A 3 0.25 3.21 -19.22
CA PRO A 3 -0.35 2.46 -18.12
C PRO A 3 -0.43 3.34 -16.86
N ILE A 4 -1.47 3.14 -16.04
CA ILE A 4 -1.59 3.86 -14.77
C ILE A 4 -0.59 3.24 -13.79
N PRO A 5 0.36 4.03 -13.24
CA PRO A 5 1.30 3.51 -12.26
C PRO A 5 0.59 3.34 -10.91
N LEU A 6 0.56 2.12 -10.38
CA LEU A 6 0.04 1.82 -9.05
C LEU A 6 1.14 1.19 -8.18
N PRO A 7 1.15 1.44 -6.87
CA PRO A 7 2.15 0.82 -6.00
C PRO A 7 1.87 -0.68 -5.88
N SER A 8 2.90 -1.50 -5.92
CA SER A 8 2.73 -2.95 -5.72
C SER A 8 2.19 -3.26 -4.31
N HIS A 9 1.34 -4.29 -4.20
CA HIS A 9 0.71 -4.69 -2.94
C HIS A 9 1.72 -5.03 -1.83
N ILE A 10 2.92 -5.48 -2.21
CA ILE A 10 4.02 -5.79 -1.31
C ILE A 10 4.35 -4.64 -0.35
N HIS A 11 4.13 -3.38 -0.74
CA HIS A 11 4.31 -2.22 0.13
C HIS A 11 3.40 -2.25 1.34
N TYR A 12 2.11 -2.53 1.13
CA TYR A 12 1.15 -2.64 2.21
C TYR A 12 1.42 -3.88 3.05
N GLU A 13 1.76 -5.00 2.41
CA GLU A 13 2.04 -6.26 3.11
C GLU A 13 3.25 -6.14 4.03
N LEU A 14 4.34 -5.54 3.55
CA LEU A 14 5.53 -5.29 4.35
C LEU A 14 5.22 -4.42 5.57
N LEU A 15 4.52 -3.29 5.36
CA LEU A 15 4.15 -2.39 6.44
C LEU A 15 3.23 -3.09 7.46
N LEU A 16 2.23 -3.83 6.99
CA LEU A 16 1.32 -4.58 7.85
C LEU A 16 2.06 -5.64 8.67
N GLN A 17 2.94 -6.43 8.04
CA GLN A 17 3.73 -7.44 8.74
C GLN A 17 4.64 -6.83 9.80
N LEU A 18 5.30 -5.70 9.51
CA LEU A 18 6.14 -4.98 10.46
C LEU A 18 5.32 -4.51 11.67
N LEU A 19 4.18 -3.86 11.41
CA LEU A 19 3.30 -3.34 12.45
C LEU A 19 2.72 -4.45 13.32
N GLU A 20 2.21 -5.52 12.71
CA GLU A 20 1.55 -6.62 13.42
C GLU A 20 2.53 -7.48 14.21
N ARG A 21 3.69 -7.83 13.61
CA ARG A 21 4.62 -8.80 14.20
C ARG A 21 5.65 -8.16 15.11
N GLN A 22 6.07 -6.93 14.83
CA GLN A 22 7.15 -6.28 15.56
C GLN A 22 6.64 -5.11 16.39
N THR A 23 5.95 -4.14 15.77
CA THR A 23 5.57 -2.91 16.47
C THR A 23 4.53 -3.16 17.55
N LEU A 24 3.46 -3.91 17.25
CA LEU A 24 2.40 -4.22 18.21
C LEU A 24 2.94 -4.98 19.42
N SER A 25 3.88 -5.91 19.17
CA SER A 25 4.60 -6.64 20.22
C SER A 25 5.41 -5.70 21.11
N ALA A 26 6.17 -4.77 20.51
CA ALA A 26 7.00 -3.82 21.23
C ALA A 26 6.21 -2.81 22.09
N VAL A 27 4.97 -2.48 21.70
CA VAL A 27 4.12 -1.51 22.43
C VAL A 27 3.05 -2.18 23.29
N ASN A 28 3.10 -3.50 23.51
CA ASN A 28 2.00 -4.24 24.15
C ASN A 28 1.59 -3.72 25.54
N GLN A 29 2.54 -3.20 26.33
CA GLN A 29 2.31 -2.64 27.67
C GLN A 29 1.93 -1.15 27.67
N GLN A 30 1.76 -0.54 26.50
CA GLN A 30 1.54 0.89 26.34
C GLN A 30 0.22 1.11 25.59
N PRO A 31 -0.92 1.16 26.31
CA PRO A 31 -2.25 1.09 25.70
C PRO A 31 -2.46 2.16 24.63
N ASP A 32 -2.07 3.41 24.89
CA ASP A 32 -2.19 4.52 23.94
C ASP A 32 -1.40 4.27 22.64
N ARG A 33 -0.17 3.75 22.75
CA ARG A 33 0.65 3.43 21.57
C ARG A 33 0.10 2.22 20.82
N ARG A 34 -0.41 1.22 21.53
CA ARG A 34 -1.06 0.04 20.94
C ARG A 34 -2.29 0.44 20.14
N GLU A 35 -3.11 1.34 20.67
CA GLU A 35 -4.27 1.89 19.97
C GLU A 35 -3.85 2.62 18.68
N GLN A 36 -2.84 3.49 18.76
CA GLN A 36 -2.29 4.18 17.59
C GLN A 36 -1.80 3.20 16.52
N VAL A 37 -1.06 2.15 16.91
CA VAL A 37 -0.59 1.12 15.96
C VAL A 37 -1.76 0.37 15.32
N ASN A 38 -2.79 0.01 16.08
CA ASN A 38 -3.99 -0.61 15.53
C ASN A 38 -4.70 0.30 14.51
N GLN A 39 -4.78 1.61 14.80
CA GLN A 39 -5.38 2.57 13.87
C GLN A 39 -4.58 2.69 12.57
N ILE A 40 -3.26 2.63 12.62
CA ILE A 40 -2.40 2.58 11.43
C ILE A 40 -2.68 1.31 10.62
N ILE A 41 -2.72 0.15 11.27
CA ILE A 41 -3.03 -1.15 10.61
C ILE A 41 -4.40 -1.09 9.91
N ILE A 42 -5.43 -0.58 10.58
CA ILE A 42 -6.78 -0.43 10.00
C ILE A 42 -6.73 0.49 8.77
N THR A 43 -6.01 1.60 8.86
CA THR A 43 -5.89 2.56 7.76
C THR A 43 -5.20 1.94 6.54
N LEU A 44 -4.10 1.21 6.75
CA LEU A 44 -3.39 0.52 5.66
C LEU A 44 -4.24 -0.55 4.98
N ARG A 45 -5.02 -1.33 5.75
CA ARG A 45 -5.93 -2.32 5.18
C ARG A 45 -7.04 -1.67 4.34
N LYS A 46 -7.57 -0.53 4.80
CA LYS A 46 -8.54 0.26 4.02
C LYS A 46 -7.92 0.80 2.73
N ALA A 47 -6.70 1.34 2.79
CA ALA A 47 -5.99 1.82 1.61
C ALA A 47 -5.76 0.71 0.58
N LEU A 48 -5.32 -0.49 1.01
CA LEU A 48 -5.16 -1.65 0.14
C LEU A 48 -6.49 -2.07 -0.52
N ALA A 49 -7.59 -2.08 0.25
CA ALA A 49 -8.91 -2.39 -0.29
C ALA A 49 -9.35 -1.36 -1.35
N GLN A 50 -9.13 -0.07 -1.10
CA GLN A 50 -9.43 1.01 -2.06
C GLN A 50 -8.59 0.89 -3.32
N GLN A 51 -7.31 0.53 -3.20
CA GLN A 51 -6.47 0.30 -4.37
C GLN A 51 -6.97 -0.88 -5.22
N LYS A 52 -7.36 -1.99 -4.60
CA LYS A 52 -7.97 -3.13 -5.32
C LYS A 52 -9.25 -2.75 -6.05
N GLN A 53 -10.05 -1.84 -5.46
CA GLN A 53 -11.23 -1.30 -6.14
C GLN A 53 -10.86 -0.46 -7.37
N LEU A 54 -9.81 0.37 -7.26
CA LEU A 54 -9.28 1.13 -8.39
C LEU A 54 -8.76 0.18 -9.50
N GLU A 55 -7.99 -0.84 -9.13
CA GLU A 55 -7.49 -1.86 -10.06
C GLU A 55 -8.63 -2.56 -10.80
N ALA A 56 -9.68 -2.95 -10.09
CA ALA A 56 -10.88 -3.54 -10.69
C ALA A 56 -11.58 -2.58 -11.66
N SER A 57 -11.66 -1.29 -11.34
CA SER A 57 -12.22 -0.26 -12.23
C SER A 57 -11.40 -0.05 -13.50
N CYS A 58 -10.07 -0.05 -13.39
CA CYS A 58 -9.17 0.00 -14.54
C CYS A 58 -9.34 -1.23 -15.44
N LEU A 59 -9.42 -2.44 -14.86
CA LEU A 59 -9.65 -3.67 -15.61
C LEU A 59 -11.00 -3.64 -16.36
N GLN A 60 -12.07 -3.16 -15.72
CA GLN A 60 -13.39 -3.02 -16.36
C GLN A 60 -13.40 -2.05 -17.55
N THR A 61 -12.48 -1.08 -17.56
CA THR A 61 -12.36 -0.05 -18.60
C THR A 61 -11.22 -0.34 -19.59
N ASN A 62 -10.62 -1.54 -19.53
CA ASN A 62 -9.45 -1.95 -20.32
C ASN A 62 -8.26 -0.98 -20.21
N VAL A 63 -8.09 -0.35 -19.05
CA VAL A 63 -6.94 0.49 -18.74
C VAL A 63 -5.82 -0.38 -18.15
N GLU A 64 -4.64 -0.31 -18.76
CA GLU A 64 -3.46 -1.06 -18.32
C GLU A 64 -2.89 -0.48 -17.01
N ILE A 65 -2.43 -1.37 -16.13
CA ILE A 65 -1.85 -1.03 -14.83
C ILE A 65 -0.37 -1.42 -14.83
N GLU A 66 0.49 -0.49 -14.44
CA GLU A 66 1.91 -0.73 -14.21
C GLU A 66 2.17 -0.74 -12.70
N TYR A 67 2.53 -1.90 -12.16
CA TYR A 67 2.85 -2.02 -10.73
C TYR A 67 4.29 -1.58 -10.43
N ARG A 68 4.46 -0.62 -9.51
CA ARG A 68 5.76 -0.04 -9.16
C ARG A 68 6.21 -0.38 -7.73
N TRP A 69 7.45 -0.87 -7.63
CA TRP A 69 8.13 -1.16 -6.36
C TRP A 69 8.93 0.05 -5.86
N SER A 70 9.25 1.01 -6.72
CA SER A 70 9.89 2.26 -6.34
C SER A 70 9.60 3.33 -7.38
N LEU A 71 9.93 4.58 -7.07
CA LEU A 71 9.76 5.71 -8.01
C LEU A 71 10.84 5.74 -9.10
N HIS A 72 11.88 4.92 -9.01
CA HIS A 72 13.06 4.97 -9.90
C HIS A 72 12.85 4.34 -11.29
N GLY A 73 11.62 3.98 -11.66
CA GLY A 73 11.28 3.37 -12.96
C GLY A 73 10.81 4.34 -14.04
N SER A 74 10.61 5.62 -13.70
CA SER A 74 10.26 6.66 -14.68
C SER A 74 11.50 7.40 -15.15
N SER A 75 12.37 6.74 -15.92
CA SER A 75 13.10 7.45 -16.96
C SER A 75 12.07 7.87 -18.02
N VAL A 76 11.30 8.91 -17.71
CA VAL A 76 10.80 9.80 -18.74
C VAL A 76 12.01 10.66 -19.11
N GLU A 77 12.88 10.09 -19.95
CA GLU A 77 13.81 10.90 -20.74
C GLU A 77 12.92 11.87 -21.54
N SER A 78 12.97 13.13 -21.13
CA SER A 78 12.39 14.23 -21.88
C SER A 78 13.49 14.71 -22.82
N ASP A 79 13.43 14.30 -24.09
CA ASP A 79 14.12 14.97 -25.19
C ASP A 79 13.30 16.18 -25.67
#